data_AF-A0A6A3TYR2-F1
#
_entry.id   AF-A0A6A3TYR2-F1
#
_cell.length_a   1.000
_cell.length_b   1.000
_cell.length_c   1.000
_cell.angle_alpha   90.00
_cell.angle_beta   90.00
_cell.angle_gamma   90.00
#
_symmetry.space_group_name_H-M   'P 1'
#
loop_
_entity.id
_entity.type
_entity.pdbx_description
1 polymer ?
#
loop_
_entity_poly.entity_id
_entity_poly.type
_entity_poly.pdbx_seq_one_letter_code
_entity_poly.pdbx_strand_id
1 'polypeptide(L)' 'MNFRAFLVAGLAALAQADASSIDHDKAQPLAQPKHVTDSEKAAVKFKPLLQVSYGCEPYPAVQANGSVYSRSD' A
#
# COMPACT_ATOMS: atom_id res chain seq x y z
N MET A 1 -6.84 -32.55 -24.85
CA MET A 1 -7.07 -31.15 -24.42
C MET A 1 -7.54 -31.17 -22.98
N ASN A 2 -6.76 -30.66 -22.01
CA ASN A 2 -7.10 -30.75 -20.59
C ASN A 2 -8.04 -29.60 -20.16
N PHE A 3 -9.30 -29.65 -20.61
CA PHE A 3 -10.33 -28.66 -20.26
C PHE A 3 -10.48 -28.42 -18.75
N ARG A 4 -10.28 -29.47 -17.93
CA ARG A 4 -10.27 -29.35 -16.47
C ARG A 4 -9.14 -28.44 -15.96
N ALA A 5 -7.96 -28.51 -16.57
CA ALA A 5 -6.83 -27.65 -16.20
C ALA A 5 -7.12 -26.19 -16.55
N PHE A 6 -7.74 -25.93 -17.70
CA PHE A 6 -8.12 -24.57 -18.11
C PHE A 6 -9.23 -23.98 -17.23
N LEU A 7 -10.21 -24.78 -16.78
CA LEU A 7 -11.25 -24.31 -15.86
C LEU A 7 -10.69 -23.96 -14.48
N VAL A 8 -9.78 -24.78 -13.93
CA VAL A 8 -9.15 -24.49 -12.63
C VAL A 8 -8.26 -23.24 -12.72
N ALA A 9 -7.49 -23.09 -13.80
CA ALA A 9 -6.67 -21.90 -14.02
C ALA A 9 -7.52 -20.63 -14.18
N GLY A 10 -8.65 -20.71 -14.88
CA GLY A 10 -9.58 -19.60 -15.05
C GLY A 10 -10.24 -19.14 -13.75
N LEU A 11 -10.67 -20.07 -12.89
CA LEU A 11 -11.25 -19.74 -11.59
C LEU A 11 -10.23 -19.13 -10.63
N ALA A 12 -8.98 -19.62 -10.63
CA ALA A 12 -7.91 -19.06 -9.80
C ALA A 12 -7.55 -17.62 -10.22
N ALA A 13 -7.67 -17.29 -11.51
CA ALA A 13 -7.42 -15.94 -12.03
C ALA A 13 -8.48 -14.91 -11.59
N LEU A 14 -9.62 -15.35 -11.04
CA LEU A 14 -10.69 -14.47 -10.54
C LEU A 14 -10.58 -14.20 -9.03
N ALA A 15 -9.52 -14.67 -8.35
CA ALA A 15 -9.27 -14.29 -6.97
C ALA A 15 -8.99 -12.77 -6.89
N GLN A 16 -10.01 -12.00 -6.54
CA GLN A 16 -9.92 -10.56 -6.29
C GLN A 16 -9.09 -10.34 -5.03
N ALA A 17 -8.02 -9.55 -5.13
CA ALA A 17 -7.27 -9.08 -3.98
C ALA A 17 -8.06 -7.92 -3.34
N ASP A 18 -9.03 -8.24 -2.49
CA ASP A 18 -9.77 -7.24 -1.73
C ASP A 18 -8.85 -6.66 -0.64
N ALA A 19 -8.51 -5.38 -0.77
CA ALA A 19 -7.80 -4.64 0.26
C ALA A 19 -8.78 -4.28 1.38
N SER A 20 -8.57 -4.85 2.57
CA SER A 20 -9.39 -4.55 3.75
C SER A 20 -9.29 -3.06 4.12
N SER A 21 -10.41 -2.47 4.50
CA SER A 21 -10.44 -1.09 4.96
C SER A 21 -10.04 -0.94 6.44
N ILE A 22 -9.34 0.15 6.77
CA ILE A 22 -9.00 0.53 8.15
C ILE A 22 -9.35 2.00 8.43
N ASP A 23 -9.75 2.29 9.67
CA ASP A 23 -9.96 3.66 10.11
C ASP A 23 -8.66 4.49 10.02
N HIS A 24 -8.81 5.76 9.61
CA HIS A 24 -7.71 6.68 9.36
C HIS A 24 -6.80 6.94 10.57
N ASP A 25 -7.28 6.71 11.80
CA ASP A 25 -6.51 6.86 13.04
C ASP A 25 -5.85 5.55 13.52
N LYS A 26 -6.16 4.42 12.87
CA LYS A 26 -5.61 3.09 13.20
C LYS A 26 -4.52 2.63 12.23
N ALA A 27 -4.40 3.26 11.07
CA ALA A 27 -3.40 2.91 10.07
C ALA A 27 -1.98 3.11 10.61
N GLN A 28 -1.16 2.06 10.58
CA GLN A 28 0.22 2.13 11.06
C GLN A 28 1.18 2.64 9.97
N PRO A 29 2.06 3.61 10.27
CA PRO A 29 3.07 4.07 9.32
C PRO A 29 4.03 2.95 8.91
N LEU A 30 4.39 2.91 7.63
CA LEU A 30 5.47 2.06 7.16
C LEU A 30 6.82 2.62 7.61
N ALA A 31 7.65 1.78 8.22
CA ALA A 31 9.01 2.15 8.57
C ALA A 31 9.80 2.50 7.30
N GLN A 32 10.67 3.52 7.38
CA GLN A 32 11.57 3.84 6.28
C GLN A 32 12.50 2.65 6.02
N PRO A 33 12.50 2.06 4.80
CA PRO A 33 13.28 0.86 4.53
C PRO A 33 14.79 1.15 4.59
N LYS A 34 15.58 0.10 4.87
CA LYS A 34 17.03 0.17 4.74
C LYS A 34 17.37 0.37 3.26
N HIS A 35 18.02 1.47 2.95
CA HIS A 35 18.39 1.84 1.58
C HIS A 35 19.59 1.01 1.11
N VAL A 36 19.37 0.10 0.17
CA VAL A 36 20.41 -0.81 -0.34
C VAL A 36 20.90 -0.33 -1.70
N THR A 37 19.96 0.04 -2.57
CA THR A 37 20.24 0.53 -3.92
C THR A 37 20.54 2.02 -3.94
N ASP A 38 21.22 2.49 -4.98
CA ASP A 38 21.58 3.90 -5.10
C ASP A 38 20.37 4.81 -5.29
N SER A 39 19.30 4.31 -5.94
CA SER A 39 18.02 5.02 -6.03
C SER A 39 17.34 5.18 -4.68
N GLU A 40 17.32 4.14 -3.85
CA GLU A 40 16.77 4.22 -2.48
C GLU A 40 17.57 5.18 -1.61
N LYS A 41 18.91 5.15 -1.69
CA LYS A 41 19.78 6.10 -0.98
C LYS A 41 19.50 7.54 -1.44
N ALA A 42 19.36 7.76 -2.74
CA ALA A 42 19.03 9.07 -3.29
C ALA A 42 17.65 9.54 -2.81
N ALA A 43 16.63 8.67 -2.81
CA ALA A 43 15.29 9.01 -2.33
C ALA A 43 15.28 9.44 -0.86
N VAL A 44 16.09 8.81 -0.01
CA VAL A 44 16.25 9.24 1.39
C VAL A 44 17.03 10.54 1.49
N LYS A 45 18.15 10.67 0.76
CA LYS A 45 19.02 11.86 0.77
C LYS A 45 18.28 13.13 0.33
N PHE A 46 17.42 13.01 -0.67
CA PHE A 46 16.68 14.12 -1.27
C PHE A 46 15.22 14.16 -0.84
N LYS A 47 14.88 13.61 0.34
CA LYS A 47 13.53 13.71 0.89
C LYS A 47 13.16 15.20 1.10
N PRO A 48 12.06 15.68 0.53
CA PRO A 48 11.70 17.09 0.62
C PRO A 48 11.21 17.45 2.03
N LEU A 49 11.32 18.74 2.37
CA LEU A 49 10.58 19.34 3.47
C LEU A 49 9.17 19.65 3.00
N LEU A 50 8.17 19.24 3.78
CA LEU A 50 6.78 19.55 3.53
C LEU A 50 6.29 20.56 4.57
N GLN A 51 5.84 21.72 4.12
CA GLN A 51 5.12 22.67 4.96
C GLN A 51 3.63 22.53 4.69
N VAL A 52 2.87 22.11 5.70
CA VAL A 52 1.40 22.11 5.64
C VAL A 52 0.90 23.46 6.15
N SER A 53 0.35 24.27 5.25
CA SER A 53 -0.13 25.62 5.58
C SER A 53 -1.61 25.65 6.00
N TYR A 54 -2.40 24.67 5.55
CA TYR A 54 -3.79 24.47 5.93
C TYR A 54 -4.24 23.04 5.57
N GLY A 55 -5.34 22.58 6.17
CA GLY A 55 -5.94 21.28 5.87
C GLY A 55 -5.39 20.12 6.72
N CYS A 56 -5.43 18.91 6.17
CA CYS A 56 -4.99 17.70 6.87
C CYS A 56 -3.48 17.48 6.75
N GLU A 57 -2.87 16.95 7.81
CA GLU A 57 -1.50 16.43 7.78
C GLU A 57 -1.40 15.11 7.00
N PRO A 58 -0.19 14.69 6.57
CA PRO A 58 0.00 13.38 5.95
C PRO A 58 -0.26 12.23 6.94
N TYR A 59 -1.14 11.30 6.58
CA TYR A 59 -1.40 10.06 7.31
C TYR A 59 -1.03 8.82 6.47
N PRO A 60 -0.77 7.66 7.11
CA PRO A 60 -0.48 6.42 6.39
C PRO A 60 -1.68 6.00 5.52
N ALA A 61 -1.48 5.93 4.21
CA ALA A 61 -2.52 5.48 3.29
C ALA A 61 -2.71 3.95 3.30
N VAL A 62 -1.63 3.23 3.60
CA VAL A 62 -1.59 1.76 3.60
C VAL A 62 -0.67 1.32 4.72
N GLN A 63 -0.96 0.16 5.29
CA GLN A 63 -0.09 -0.49 6.27
C GLN A 63 0.43 -1.83 5.75
N ALA A 64 1.32 -2.49 6.49
CA ALA A 64 2.09 -3.64 5.99
C ALA A 64 1.26 -4.83 5.48
N ASN A 65 0.05 -5.04 5.99
CA ASN A 65 -0.83 -6.14 5.55
C ASN A 65 -1.67 -5.80 4.29
N GLY A 66 -1.45 -4.64 3.66
CA GLY A 66 -2.19 -4.20 2.49
C GLY A 66 -3.56 -3.57 2.77
N SER A 67 -3.95 -3.42 4.05
CA SER A 67 -5.16 -2.67 4.40
C SER A 67 -5.00 -1.19 4.03
N VAL A 68 -6.06 -0.61 3.47
CA VAL A 68 -6.09 0.78 2.98
C VAL A 68 -6.97 1.62 3.89
N TYR A 69 -6.54 2.84 4.21
CA TYR A 69 -7.39 3.75 4.95
C TYR A 69 -8.68 4.02 4.16
N SER A 70 -9.83 3.97 4.81
CA SER A 70 -11.03 4.60 4.24
C SER A 70 -11.53 5.70 5.15
N ARG A 71 -12.27 6.62 4.55
CA ARG A 71 -13.13 7.51 5.31
C ARG A 71 -14.36 6.66 5.67
N SER A 72 -14.43 6.19 6.91
CA SER A 72 -15.65 5.64 7.47
C SER A 72 -16.64 6.80 7.56
N ASP A 73 -17.59 6.84 6.61
CA ASP A 73 -18.71 7.78 6.63
C ASP A 73 -19.62 7.53 7.85
#